data_AF-I9B461-F1
#
_entry.id   AF-I9B461-F1
#
_cell.length_a   1.000
_cell.length_b   1.000
_cell.length_c   1.000
_cell.angle_alpha   90.00
_cell.angle_beta   90.00
_cell.angle_gamma   90.00
#
_symmetry.space_group_name_H-M   'P 1'
#
loop_
_entity.id
_entity.type
_entity.pdbx_description
1 polymer ?
#
loop_
_entity_poly.entity_id
_entity_poly.type
_entity_poly.pdbx_seq_one_letter_code
_entity_poly.pdbx_strand_id
1 'polypeptide(L)'
;MAGGRRIDLLGIIRGDDKTTPGMRVIRVVTTEPAAYSFIFEGDKQAVDMALFEMPVSMYPLKIGDRMLVFPMVDTAASQRWAVVEKINGGVTLGTMTSGNSVQVAGIGRAYSGSELLVPPFIVRNNAQGTDPEEGHEYYRTGDLTPLQAGDLVSLMPTSVGGAIKYVVSYWLGG
;
A
#
# COMPACT_ATOMS: atom_id res chain seq x y z
N MET A 1 -28.69 24.85 -5.59
CA MET A 1 -27.48 24.20 -5.04
C MET A 1 -27.93 23.24 -3.94
N ALA A 2 -27.85 21.93 -4.19
CA ALA A 2 -28.24 20.92 -3.21
C ALA A 2 -27.15 20.84 -2.12
N GLY A 3 -27.50 21.22 -0.89
CA GLY A 3 -26.61 21.10 0.25
C GLY A 3 -26.33 19.63 0.54
N GLY A 4 -25.10 19.19 0.28
CA GLY A 4 -24.63 17.87 0.68
C GLY A 4 -24.84 17.70 2.18
N ARG A 5 -25.64 16.71 2.57
CA ARG A 5 -25.91 16.38 3.96
C ARG A 5 -24.59 16.03 4.64
N ARG A 6 -24.10 16.87 5.55
CA ARG A 6 -22.96 16.56 6.40
C ARG A 6 -23.35 15.36 7.28
N ILE A 7 -22.75 14.20 7.03
CA ILE A 7 -22.94 13.01 7.83
C ILE A 7 -22.09 13.17 9.09
N ASP A 8 -22.71 13.10 10.28
CA ASP A 8 -21.99 13.07 11.55
C ASP A 8 -21.60 11.62 11.88
N LEU A 9 -20.51 11.15 11.29
CA LEU A 9 -19.96 9.80 11.49
C LEU A 9 -19.61 9.55 12.95
N LEU A 10 -19.08 10.56 13.65
CA LEU A 10 -18.75 10.45 15.06
C LEU A 10 -20.01 10.29 15.91
N GLY A 11 -21.07 11.05 15.63
CA GLY A 11 -22.37 10.88 16.28
C GLY A 11 -23.02 9.53 15.98
N ILE A 12 -22.97 9.07 14.72
CA ILE A 12 -23.51 7.76 14.30
C ILE A 12 -22.78 6.61 15.01
N ILE A 13 -21.45 6.69 15.13
CA ILE A 13 -20.64 5.66 15.77
C ILE A 13 -20.73 5.70 17.30
N ARG A 14 -20.99 6.87 17.90
CA ARG A 14 -21.07 7.06 19.37
C ARG A 14 -22.40 6.63 19.97
N GLY A 15 -23.52 6.82 19.27
CA GLY A 15 -24.83 6.74 19.93
C GLY A 15 -24.92 7.73 21.11
N ASP A 16 -25.56 7.34 22.21
CA ASP A 16 -25.74 8.21 23.39
C ASP A 16 -24.49 8.32 24.30
N ASP A 17 -23.45 7.49 24.09
CA ASP A 17 -22.24 7.49 24.91
C ASP A 17 -21.18 8.44 24.32
N LYS A 18 -20.94 9.56 25.02
CA LYS A 18 -20.06 10.66 24.57
C LYS A 18 -18.61 10.52 25.04
N THR A 19 -18.24 9.39 25.64
CA THR A 19 -16.85 9.13 26.00
C THR A 19 -15.98 9.06 24.73
N THR A 20 -14.82 9.73 24.77
CA THR A 20 -13.95 10.01 23.61
C THR A 20 -13.72 8.76 22.76
N PRO A 21 -13.91 8.80 21.42
CA PRO A 21 -13.77 7.60 20.61
C PRO A 21 -12.32 7.15 20.63
N GLY A 22 -12.09 5.98 21.22
CA GLY A 22 -10.80 5.33 21.19
C GLY A 22 -10.40 4.88 19.79
N MET A 23 -9.24 4.23 19.72
CA MET A 23 -8.75 3.58 18.51
C MET A 23 -9.77 2.55 17.99
N ARG A 24 -10.00 2.54 16.68
CA ARG A 24 -10.92 1.60 16.01
C ARG A 24 -10.21 0.83 14.91
N VAL A 25 -10.86 -0.23 14.45
CA VAL A 25 -10.39 -1.01 13.30
C VAL A 25 -11.31 -0.72 12.11
N ILE A 26 -10.72 -0.38 10.98
CA ILE A 26 -11.39 -0.40 9.69
C ILE A 26 -10.90 -1.56 8.85
N ARG A 27 -11.73 -2.00 7.91
CA ARG A 27 -11.41 -3.03 6.92
C ARG A 27 -11.65 -2.52 5.52
N VAL A 28 -10.71 -2.77 4.62
CA VAL A 28 -10.85 -2.48 3.18
C VAL A 28 -11.91 -3.41 2.58
N VAL A 29 -12.90 -2.84 1.91
CA VAL A 29 -13.99 -3.58 1.26
C VAL A 29 -13.89 -3.53 -0.26
N THR A 30 -13.43 -2.40 -0.79
CA THR A 30 -13.15 -2.24 -2.22
C THR A 30 -11.76 -1.68 -2.42
N THR A 31 -11.13 -2.09 -3.53
CA THR A 31 -9.78 -1.69 -3.93
C THR A 31 -9.74 -1.49 -5.43
N GLU A 32 -8.60 -1.02 -5.92
CA GLU A 32 -8.33 -0.79 -7.32
C GLU A 32 -8.68 -2.01 -8.21
N PRO A 33 -9.27 -1.76 -9.39
CA PRO A 33 -9.46 -0.46 -10.06
C PRO A 33 -10.65 0.36 -9.55
N ALA A 34 -11.45 -0.15 -8.62
CA ALA A 34 -12.56 0.61 -8.02
C ALA A 34 -12.03 1.64 -7.02
N ALA A 35 -12.87 2.64 -6.72
CA ALA A 35 -12.57 3.58 -5.63
C ALA A 35 -12.47 2.83 -4.30
N TYR A 36 -11.51 3.22 -3.46
CA TYR A 36 -11.31 2.62 -2.15
C TYR A 36 -12.47 2.91 -1.20
N SER A 37 -12.96 1.88 -0.53
CA SER A 37 -13.94 2.01 0.55
C SER A 37 -13.61 1.10 1.73
N PHE A 38 -14.03 1.55 2.90
CA PHE A 38 -13.75 0.92 4.18
C PHE A 38 -15.03 0.70 4.96
N ILE A 39 -15.05 -0.26 5.86
CA ILE A 39 -16.06 -0.40 6.91
C ILE A 39 -15.38 -0.35 8.27
N PHE A 40 -16.01 0.30 9.24
CA PHE A 40 -15.63 0.08 10.63
C PHE A 40 -16.02 -1.33 11.04
N GLU A 41 -15.16 -2.04 11.76
CA GLU A 41 -15.54 -3.34 12.29
C GLU A 41 -16.68 -3.22 13.30
N GLY A 42 -17.71 -4.05 13.12
CA GLY A 42 -18.98 -3.96 13.86
C GLY A 42 -20.05 -3.11 13.16
N ASP A 43 -19.69 -2.38 12.11
CA ASP A 43 -20.62 -1.63 11.26
C ASP A 43 -20.77 -2.31 9.89
N LYS A 44 -21.86 -1.99 9.19
CA LYS A 44 -22.16 -2.42 7.82
C LYS A 44 -22.04 -1.27 6.81
N GLN A 45 -21.95 -0.03 7.28
CA GLN A 45 -21.87 1.13 6.39
C GLN A 45 -20.46 1.30 5.81
N ALA A 46 -20.36 1.25 4.48
CA ALA A 46 -19.14 1.59 3.77
C ALA A 46 -18.91 3.11 3.76
N VAL A 47 -17.67 3.50 3.98
CA VAL A 47 -17.20 4.89 4.03
C VAL A 47 -16.06 5.08 3.03
N ASP A 48 -15.98 6.30 2.49
CA ASP A 48 -15.00 6.68 1.47
C ASP A 48 -13.60 6.92 2.07
N MET A 49 -12.56 6.66 1.30
CA MET A 49 -11.17 6.97 1.64
C MET A 49 -10.91 8.43 1.99
N ALA A 50 -11.67 9.37 1.43
CA ALA A 50 -11.53 10.79 1.69
C ALA A 50 -11.74 11.20 3.16
N LEU A 51 -12.28 10.29 3.99
CA LEU A 51 -12.43 10.46 5.43
C LEU A 51 -11.17 10.07 6.21
N PHE A 52 -10.18 9.49 5.56
CA PHE A 52 -8.98 8.96 6.18
C PHE A 52 -7.74 9.71 5.71
N GLU A 53 -6.92 10.13 6.66
CA GLU A 53 -5.55 10.55 6.43
C GLU A 53 -4.66 9.31 6.50
N MET A 54 -4.03 8.95 5.38
CA MET A 54 -3.32 7.69 5.24
C MET A 54 -1.90 7.91 4.73
N PRO A 55 -0.87 7.44 5.44
CA PRO A 55 0.50 7.55 4.96
C PRO A 55 0.74 6.60 3.79
N VAL A 56 1.65 6.99 2.89
CA VAL A 56 2.01 6.23 1.68
C VAL A 56 2.46 4.81 2.01
N SER A 57 3.07 4.59 3.18
CA SER A 57 3.50 3.28 3.67
C SER A 57 2.38 2.24 3.82
N MET A 58 1.11 2.65 3.86
CA MET A 58 -0.03 1.71 3.96
C MET A 58 -0.37 1.02 2.64
N TYR A 59 0.11 1.58 1.52
CA TYR A 59 -0.20 1.09 0.19
C TYR A 59 0.72 -0.08 -0.24
N PRO A 60 0.26 -0.92 -1.19
CA PRO A 60 -1.11 -0.96 -1.72
C PRO A 60 -2.08 -1.56 -0.71
N LEU A 61 -3.37 -1.20 -0.85
CA LEU A 61 -4.45 -1.72 -0.03
C LEU A 61 -5.18 -2.87 -0.75
N LYS A 62 -5.33 -4.00 -0.09
CA LYS A 62 -6.03 -5.19 -0.58
C LYS A 62 -7.35 -5.34 0.15
N ILE A 63 -8.33 -5.93 -0.53
CA ILE A 63 -9.60 -6.27 0.12
C ILE A 63 -9.31 -7.17 1.33
N GLY A 64 -9.93 -6.83 2.47
CA GLY A 64 -9.74 -7.53 3.73
C GLY A 64 -8.59 -7.01 4.60
N ASP A 65 -7.75 -6.08 4.09
CA ASP A 65 -6.76 -5.40 4.93
C ASP A 65 -7.43 -4.69 6.09
N ARG A 66 -6.86 -4.84 7.28
CA ARG A 66 -7.36 -4.28 8.54
C ARG A 66 -6.38 -3.22 9.03
N MET A 67 -6.89 -2.06 9.41
CA MET A 67 -6.07 -0.95 9.85
C MET A 67 -6.60 -0.35 11.15
N LEU A 68 -5.68 0.05 12.02
CA LEU A 68 -5.96 0.85 13.21
C LEU A 68 -6.12 2.30 12.80
N VAL A 69 -7.22 2.90 13.25
CA VAL A 69 -7.54 4.31 13.00
C VAL A 69 -7.88 5.04 14.29
N PHE A 70 -7.56 6.33 14.31
CA PHE A 70 -7.88 7.21 15.43
C PHE A 70 -8.60 8.47 14.91
N PRO A 71 -9.66 8.95 15.58
CA PRO A 71 -10.36 10.15 15.14
C PRO A 71 -9.44 11.37 15.27
N MET A 72 -9.35 12.17 14.21
CA MET A 72 -8.63 13.44 14.25
C MET A 72 -9.59 14.53 14.72
N VAL A 73 -9.14 15.35 15.66
CA VAL A 73 -9.82 16.58 16.01
C VAL A 73 -8.96 17.71 15.48
N ASP A 74 -9.40 18.36 14.41
CA ASP A 74 -8.82 19.62 13.97
C ASP A 74 -9.66 20.81 14.40
N THR A 75 -9.09 22.01 14.27
CA THR A 75 -9.74 23.28 14.61
C THR A 75 -10.98 23.57 13.74
N ALA A 76 -11.19 22.81 12.67
CA ALA A 76 -12.31 22.93 11.75
C ALA A 76 -13.44 21.91 12.03
N ALA A 77 -13.33 21.10 13.09
CA ALA A 77 -14.22 19.98 13.38
C ALA A 77 -14.34 18.99 12.20
N SER A 78 -13.26 18.76 11.47
CA SER A 78 -13.26 17.76 10.41
C SER A 78 -13.47 16.37 10.99
N GLN A 79 -14.32 15.58 10.33
CA GLN A 79 -14.61 14.20 10.73
C GLN A 79 -13.63 13.24 10.08
N ARG A 80 -12.34 13.57 10.15
CA ARG A 80 -11.28 12.77 9.56
C ARG A 80 -10.70 11.78 10.56
N TRP A 81 -10.11 10.72 10.05
CA TRP A 81 -9.51 9.64 10.83
C TRP A 81 -8.08 9.42 10.37
N ALA A 82 -7.13 9.39 11.30
CA ALA A 82 -5.75 9.05 11.00
C ALA A 82 -5.62 7.53 10.94
N VAL A 83 -5.05 7.01 9.86
CA VAL A 83 -4.58 5.61 9.78
C VAL A 83 -3.22 5.51 10.45
N VAL A 84 -3.15 4.71 11.50
CA VAL A 84 -1.95 4.56 12.34
C VAL A 84 -1.11 3.37 11.90
N GLU A 85 -1.76 2.22 11.69
CA GLU A 85 -1.07 0.96 11.42
C GLU A 85 -1.95 -0.01 10.63
N LYS A 86 -1.30 -0.82 9.78
CA LYS A 86 -1.93 -1.93 9.08
C LYS A 86 -1.70 -3.22 9.86
N ILE A 87 -2.76 -3.73 10.49
CA ILE A 87 -2.72 -4.85 11.45
C ILE A 87 -2.23 -6.15 10.79
N ASN A 88 -2.71 -6.42 9.57
CA ASN A 88 -2.28 -7.56 8.77
C ASN A 88 -1.30 -7.14 7.66
N GLY A 89 -0.54 -6.07 7.91
CA GLY A 89 0.48 -5.58 7.01
C GLY A 89 1.68 -6.53 6.91
N GLY A 90 2.36 -6.46 5.77
CA GLY A 90 3.56 -7.24 5.49
C GLY A 90 4.17 -6.79 4.18
N VAL A 91 5.23 -7.48 3.75
CA VAL A 91 5.83 -7.23 2.43
C VAL A 91 4.79 -7.49 1.36
N THR A 92 4.53 -6.51 0.50
CA THR A 92 3.64 -6.71 -0.63
C THR A 92 4.40 -7.46 -1.71
N LEU A 93 4.00 -8.71 -1.93
CA LEU A 93 4.53 -9.52 -3.03
C LEU A 93 3.64 -9.39 -4.27
N GLY A 94 4.29 -9.38 -5.43
CA GLY A 94 3.67 -9.45 -6.73
C GLY A 94 4.47 -10.33 -7.69
N THR A 95 3.84 -10.66 -8.81
CA THR A 95 4.47 -11.39 -9.90
C THR A 95 4.57 -10.46 -11.10
N MET A 96 5.77 -10.32 -11.68
CA MET A 96 5.95 -9.59 -12.92
C MET A 96 5.10 -10.26 -14.02
N THR A 97 4.26 -9.49 -14.71
CA THR A 97 3.54 -9.95 -15.91
C THR A 97 4.34 -9.67 -17.18
N SER A 98 5.29 -8.73 -17.10
CA SER A 98 6.31 -8.38 -18.09
C SER A 98 7.43 -7.60 -17.39
N GLY A 99 8.48 -7.20 -18.10
CA GLY A 99 9.59 -6.44 -17.48
C GLY A 99 9.22 -5.07 -16.91
N ASN A 100 8.01 -4.55 -17.16
CA ASN A 100 7.55 -3.26 -16.66
C ASN A 100 6.11 -3.29 -16.09
N SER A 101 5.59 -4.46 -15.76
CA SER A 101 4.24 -4.60 -15.19
C SER A 101 4.20 -5.71 -14.15
N VAL A 102 3.44 -5.47 -13.07
CA VAL A 102 3.37 -6.36 -11.90
C VAL A 102 1.92 -6.58 -11.49
N GLN A 103 1.55 -7.84 -11.29
CA GLN A 103 0.28 -8.22 -10.69
C GLN A 103 0.48 -8.52 -9.20
N VAL A 104 -0.28 -7.83 -8.34
CA VAL A 104 -0.32 -8.10 -6.90
C VAL A 104 -1.54 -8.95 -6.58
N ALA A 105 -1.36 -10.05 -5.85
CA ALA A 105 -2.47 -10.87 -5.40
C ALA A 105 -3.42 -10.05 -4.50
N GLY A 106 -4.72 -10.09 -4.82
CA GLY A 106 -5.76 -9.34 -4.11
C GLY A 106 -6.04 -7.93 -4.64
N ILE A 107 -5.32 -7.48 -5.69
CA ILE A 107 -5.59 -6.23 -6.41
C ILE A 107 -6.19 -6.58 -7.78
N GLY A 108 -7.26 -5.91 -8.18
CA GLY A 108 -8.04 -6.26 -9.38
C GLY A 108 -7.39 -5.89 -10.71
N ARG A 109 -6.18 -5.31 -10.70
CA ARG A 109 -5.43 -4.88 -11.88
C ARG A 109 -3.93 -5.06 -11.69
N ALA A 110 -3.20 -5.05 -12.81
CA ALA A 110 -1.76 -4.93 -12.79
C ALA A 110 -1.33 -3.47 -12.67
N TYR A 111 -0.20 -3.25 -12.00
CA TYR A 111 0.52 -1.99 -12.03
C TYR A 111 1.40 -1.93 -13.29
N SER A 112 1.49 -0.74 -13.86
CA SER A 112 2.21 -0.47 -15.10
C SER A 112 3.43 0.44 -14.87
N GLY A 113 4.28 0.59 -15.88
CA GLY A 113 5.52 1.36 -15.77
C GLY A 113 5.35 2.83 -15.34
N SER A 114 4.18 3.44 -15.48
CA SER A 114 3.92 4.78 -14.92
C SER A 114 3.90 4.82 -13.39
N GLU A 115 3.53 3.69 -12.79
CA GLU A 115 3.30 3.49 -11.35
C GLU A 115 4.47 2.77 -10.68
N LEU A 116 5.30 2.10 -11.47
CA LEU A 116 6.43 1.31 -10.99
C LEU A 116 7.75 2.07 -11.15
N LEU A 117 8.62 1.94 -10.16
CA LEU A 117 10.04 2.28 -10.25
C LEU A 117 10.80 0.96 -10.36
N VAL A 118 11.08 0.58 -11.61
CA VAL A 118 11.68 -0.72 -11.96
C VAL A 118 13.19 -0.56 -12.10
N PRO A 119 14.01 -1.36 -11.41
CA PRO A 119 15.44 -1.36 -11.63
C PRO A 119 15.76 -1.89 -13.03
N PRO A 120 16.75 -1.33 -13.74
CA PRO A 120 17.09 -1.77 -15.10
C PRO A 120 17.62 -3.20 -15.13
N PHE A 121 18.28 -3.63 -14.05
CA PHE A 121 18.82 -4.98 -13.90
C PHE A 121 18.65 -5.47 -12.47
N ILE A 122 18.50 -6.79 -12.33
CA ILE A 122 18.48 -7.53 -11.07
C ILE A 122 19.56 -8.60 -11.11
N VAL A 123 20.00 -9.01 -9.93
CA VAL A 123 20.92 -10.14 -9.75
C VAL A 123 20.09 -11.40 -9.54
N ARG A 124 20.25 -12.42 -10.40
CA ARG A 124 19.52 -13.71 -10.27
C ARG A 124 20.28 -14.77 -9.50
N ASN A 125 21.59 -14.62 -9.38
CA ASN A 125 22.47 -15.58 -8.72
C ASN A 125 23.43 -14.85 -7.79
N ASN A 126 23.72 -15.41 -6.62
CA ASN A 126 24.72 -14.89 -5.68
C ASN A 126 26.15 -15.17 -6.17
N ALA A 127 26.39 -15.05 -7.47
CA ALA A 127 27.70 -15.25 -8.06
C ALA A 127 28.60 -14.06 -7.72
N GLN A 128 29.37 -14.22 -6.66
CA GLN A 128 30.42 -13.30 -6.24
C GLN A 128 31.67 -13.57 -7.09
N GLY A 129 32.10 -12.58 -7.86
CA GLY A 129 33.51 -12.42 -8.21
C GLY A 129 34.23 -11.72 -7.05
N THR A 130 35.52 -11.97 -6.90
CA THR A 130 36.37 -11.20 -5.98
C THR A 130 37.31 -10.38 -6.82
N ASP A 131 37.39 -9.08 -6.56
CA ASP A 131 38.40 -8.22 -7.17
C ASP A 131 39.79 -8.74 -6.74
N PRO A 132 40.65 -9.18 -7.68
CA PRO A 132 41.96 -9.71 -7.35
C PRO A 132 42.93 -8.66 -6.79
N GLU A 133 42.66 -7.36 -6.97
CA GLU A 133 43.48 -6.24 -6.50
C GLU A 133 42.97 -5.66 -5.18
N GLU A 134 41.65 -5.49 -5.03
CA GLU A 134 41.04 -4.84 -3.85
C GLU A 134 40.33 -5.81 -2.89
N GLY A 135 40.11 -7.07 -3.28
CA GLY A 135 39.47 -8.08 -2.44
C GLY A 135 37.96 -7.89 -2.23
N HIS A 136 37.35 -6.91 -2.88
CA HIS A 136 35.91 -6.65 -2.79
C HIS A 136 35.10 -7.64 -3.63
N GLU A 137 33.99 -8.11 -3.06
CA GLU A 137 33.05 -8.97 -3.79
C GLU A 137 32.19 -8.12 -4.74
N TYR A 138 32.03 -8.59 -5.98
CA TYR A 138 31.17 -7.95 -6.98
C TYR A 138 30.33 -8.98 -7.74
N TYR A 139 29.19 -8.53 -8.28
CA TYR A 139 28.37 -9.35 -9.18
C TYR A 139 28.94 -9.32 -10.59
N ARG A 140 29.09 -10.48 -11.24
CA ARG A 140 29.57 -10.52 -12.63
C ARG A 140 28.46 -10.02 -13.56
N THR A 141 28.83 -9.31 -14.63
CA THR A 141 27.88 -8.73 -15.59
C THR A 141 26.93 -9.77 -16.21
N GLY A 142 27.36 -11.02 -16.37
CA GLY A 142 26.53 -12.12 -16.88
C GLY A 142 25.40 -12.56 -15.93
N ASP A 143 25.46 -12.17 -14.65
CA ASP A 143 24.46 -12.49 -13.63
C ASP A 143 23.41 -11.36 -13.47
N LEU A 144 23.62 -10.23 -14.15
CA LEU A 144 22.69 -9.11 -14.23
C LEU A 144 21.72 -9.34 -15.39
N THR A 145 20.43 -9.40 -15.08
CA THR A 145 19.37 -9.57 -16.07
C THR A 145 18.22 -8.61 -15.80
N PRO A 146 17.50 -8.13 -16.81
CA PRO A 146 16.28 -7.38 -16.57
C PRO A 146 15.22 -8.27 -15.91
N LEU A 147 14.26 -7.65 -15.24
CA LEU A 147 13.06 -8.34 -14.76
C LEU A 147 12.25 -8.91 -15.95
N GLN A 148 11.66 -10.08 -15.76
CA GLN A 148 10.92 -10.82 -16.76
C GLN A 148 9.58 -11.31 -16.21
N ALA A 149 8.66 -11.67 -17.10
CA ALA A 149 7.39 -12.27 -16.70
C ALA A 149 7.63 -13.54 -15.86
N GLY A 150 6.91 -13.66 -14.75
CA GLY A 150 7.04 -14.76 -13.79
C GLY A 150 7.97 -14.49 -12.60
N ASP A 151 8.82 -13.46 -12.67
CA ASP A 151 9.67 -13.11 -11.53
C ASP A 151 8.81 -12.66 -10.33
N LEU A 152 9.17 -13.15 -9.14
CA LEU A 152 8.58 -12.71 -7.87
C LEU A 152 9.30 -11.46 -7.38
N VAL A 153 8.52 -10.45 -7.00
CA VAL A 153 9.04 -9.17 -6.56
C VAL A 153 8.31 -8.69 -5.32
N SER A 154 9.01 -7.93 -4.49
CA SER A 154 8.40 -7.12 -3.46
C SER A 154 8.19 -5.69 -3.96
N LEU A 155 7.08 -5.10 -3.54
CA LEU A 155 6.70 -3.73 -3.85
C LEU A 155 6.76 -2.89 -2.58
N MET A 156 7.47 -1.78 -2.64
CA MET A 156 7.52 -0.79 -1.57
C MET A 156 6.90 0.52 -2.05
N PRO A 157 5.84 1.03 -1.40
CA PRO A 157 5.22 2.28 -1.81
C PRO A 157 6.14 3.47 -1.53
N THR A 158 6.13 4.46 -2.42
CA THR A 158 6.86 5.72 -2.28
C THR A 158 6.07 6.87 -2.94
N SER A 159 6.44 8.11 -2.65
CA SER A 159 5.84 9.30 -3.25
C SER A 159 6.82 9.96 -4.21
N VAL A 160 6.42 10.11 -5.48
CA VAL A 160 7.19 10.82 -6.50
C VAL A 160 6.29 11.86 -7.15
N GLY A 161 6.64 13.14 -6.98
CA GLY A 161 5.86 14.25 -7.57
C GLY A 161 4.41 14.32 -7.04
N GLY A 162 4.16 13.85 -5.81
CA GLY A 162 2.83 13.80 -5.20
C GLY A 162 1.96 12.62 -5.61
N ALA A 163 2.43 11.74 -6.50
CA ALA A 163 1.78 10.48 -6.84
C ALA A 163 2.42 9.30 -6.10
N ILE A 164 1.60 8.33 -5.71
CA ILE A 164 2.08 7.06 -5.16
C ILE A 164 2.68 6.24 -6.30
N LYS A 165 3.91 5.76 -6.09
CA LYS A 165 4.60 4.80 -6.96
C LYS A 165 5.08 3.62 -6.13
N TYR A 166 5.46 2.53 -6.80
CA TYR A 166 5.98 1.34 -6.15
C TYR A 166 7.38 1.03 -6.64
N VAL A 167 8.35 1.05 -5.72
CA VAL A 167 9.69 0.53 -5.96
C VAL A 167 9.60 -0.99 -6.07
N VAL A 168 10.15 -1.53 -7.15
CA VAL A 168 10.20 -2.97 -7.40
C VAL A 168 11.56 -3.48 -6.95
N SER A 169 11.57 -4.42 -6.00
CA SER A 169 12.77 -5.15 -5.59
C SER A 169 12.59 -6.64 -5.87
N TYR A 170 13.62 -7.27 -6.44
CA TYR A 170 13.61 -8.70 -6.71
C TYR A 170 13.55 -9.49 -5.40
N TRP A 171 12.64 -10.47 -5.34
CA TRP A 171 12.42 -11.26 -4.14
C TRP A 171 12.96 -12.68 -4.33
N LEU A 172 14.01 -13.01 -3.57
CA LEU A 172 14.66 -14.32 -3.62
C LEU A 172 14.09 -15.36 -2.65
N GLY A 173 13.07 -15.00 -1.86
CA GLY A 173 12.61 -15.83 -0.74
C GLY A 173 13.57 -15.76 0.45
N GLY A 174 13.00 -15.88 1.65
CA GLY A 174 13.71 -16.05 2.91
C GLY A 174 13.04 -17.18 3.69
#